data_AF-A0A350QPQ0-F1
#
_entry.id   AF-A0A350QPQ0-F1
#
_cell.length_a   1.000
_cell.length_b   1.000
_cell.length_c   1.000
_cell.angle_alpha   90.00
_cell.angle_beta   90.00
_cell.angle_gamma   90.00
#
_symmetry.space_group_name_H-M   'P 1'
#
loop_
_entity.id
_entity.type
_entity.pdbx_description
1 polymer ?
#
loop_
_entity_poly.entity_id
_entity_poly.type
_entity_poly.pdbx_seq_one_letter_code
_entity_poly.pdbx_strand_id
1 'polypeptide(L)'
;MTDDILRWGMLGLLGAMMVAGLLSLYLRPGGSAWRCPGVSPGWWVFKPSRYWFIRGRCWHRLDGLPADRTMTVRCPECGTQVTPGKRLRDGYRFRFGSLALVCLMSAIACGISAGIRGKAWSRSLPGLPLVMLAQADFITHRSTMRKDLAERNMAGTLGDTSKSILAWRLVREFRDDDRSWNALKAEDQMRFIGAAGIEALRSEFLNGDDQSKWISMEFLRTFDRNPPRQLIEIGRREILSGDANARRRFMHYLGTFDDDPSEELIDLWIRNCASHRYSRSSGTIGYLKKHATRARPKMIELMKNGTGPEKYLIAITFVELSDDEQLPLAVEILTSHLEDNEIANDQNTAIEVLSELGPRVLPLLEPYMKTLDLQGRYSLGHITTSVQRYDVETWEHWYRLPEEQKAQYRDYWGPWEYLRGIKEAPRYLLDQVRLETNAASR
;
A
#
# COMPACT_ATOMS: atom_id res chain seq x y z
N MET A 1 -2.58 19.58 26.47
CA MET A 1 -2.52 19.45 27.93
C MET A 1 -3.87 19.74 28.60
N THR A 2 -4.61 20.77 28.18
CA THR A 2 -5.97 21.07 28.69
C THR A 2 -7.01 19.99 28.37
N ASP A 3 -6.93 19.35 27.20
CA ASP A 3 -7.90 18.32 26.78
C ASP A 3 -7.79 17.02 27.57
N ASP A 4 -6.58 16.62 27.95
CA ASP A 4 -6.37 15.41 28.77
C ASP A 4 -6.89 15.62 30.20
N ILE A 5 -6.68 16.81 30.77
CA ILE A 5 -7.19 17.14 32.12
C ILE A 5 -8.73 17.14 32.13
N LEU A 6 -9.37 17.69 31.10
CA LEU A 6 -10.83 17.64 30.93
C LEU A 6 -11.35 16.21 30.73
N ARG A 7 -10.63 15.38 29.96
CA ARG A 7 -11.00 13.98 29.71
C ARG A 7 -10.92 13.13 30.99
N TRP A 8 -9.83 13.23 31.73
CA TRP A 8 -9.66 12.52 33.00
C TRP A 8 -10.59 13.05 34.09
N GLY A 9 -10.84 14.37 34.13
CA GLY A 9 -11.82 14.98 35.03
C GLY A 9 -13.24 14.48 34.79
N MET A 10 -13.68 14.39 33.53
CA MET A 10 -15.00 13.85 33.18
C MET A 10 -15.14 12.35 33.47
N LEU A 11 -14.11 11.55 33.17
CA LEU A 11 -14.09 10.11 33.50
C LEU A 11 -14.12 9.87 35.02
N GLY A 12 -13.36 10.66 35.79
CA GLY A 12 -13.37 10.61 37.24
C GLY A 12 -14.75 10.96 37.83
N LEU A 13 -15.38 12.03 37.32
CA LEU A 13 -16.73 12.43 37.74
C LEU A 13 -17.76 11.34 37.42
N LEU A 14 -17.71 10.75 36.22
CA LEU A 14 -18.59 9.65 35.82
C LEU A 14 -18.40 8.40 36.69
N GLY A 15 -17.15 8.03 36.97
CA GLY A 15 -16.82 6.92 37.86
C GLY A 15 -17.37 7.15 39.26
N ALA A 16 -17.15 8.33 39.83
CA ALA A 16 -17.67 8.72 41.14
C ALA A 16 -19.21 8.68 41.19
N MET A 17 -19.89 9.17 40.15
CA MET A 17 -21.35 9.14 40.06
C MET A 17 -21.90 7.71 39.91
N MET A 18 -21.24 6.85 39.15
CA MET A 18 -21.64 5.45 38.99
C MET A 18 -21.48 4.68 40.30
N VAL A 19 -20.36 4.87 40.99
CA VAL A 19 -20.11 4.29 42.32
C VAL A 19 -21.13 4.79 43.34
N ALA A 20 -21.43 6.09 43.37
CA ALA A 20 -22.48 6.64 44.22
C ALA A 20 -23.87 6.07 43.89
N GLY A 21 -24.18 5.87 42.60
CA GLY A 21 -25.41 5.23 42.13
C GLY A 21 -25.52 3.77 42.59
N LEU A 22 -24.46 2.98 42.42
CA LEU A 22 -24.39 1.59 42.86
C LEU A 22 -24.46 1.47 44.39
N LEU A 23 -23.73 2.32 45.11
CA LEU A 23 -23.81 2.41 46.57
C LEU A 23 -25.22 2.77 47.03
N SER A 24 -25.94 3.65 46.33
CA SER A 24 -27.33 3.98 46.68
C SER A 24 -28.31 2.81 46.45
N LEU A 25 -27.99 1.89 45.54
CA LEU A 25 -28.76 0.67 45.28
C LEU A 25 -28.45 -0.41 46.32
N TYR A 26 -27.18 -0.53 46.73
CA TYR A 26 -26.70 -1.52 47.70
C TYR A 26 -26.96 -1.11 49.16
N LEU A 27 -26.75 0.15 49.52
CA LEU A 27 -27.00 0.71 50.85
C LEU A 27 -28.47 1.09 51.04
N ARG A 28 -29.37 0.30 50.47
CA ARG A 28 -30.81 0.53 50.57
C ARG A 28 -31.18 0.42 52.06
N PRO A 29 -31.56 1.51 52.74
CA PRO A 29 -31.95 1.41 54.14
C PRO A 29 -33.14 0.45 54.22
N GLY A 30 -32.99 -0.61 55.02
CA GLY A 30 -34.02 -1.62 55.25
C GLY A 30 -35.17 -1.09 56.10
N GLY A 31 -35.72 0.07 55.73
CA GLY A 31 -36.87 0.65 56.41
C GLY A 31 -38.06 -0.30 56.28
N SER A 32 -38.62 -0.69 57.41
CA SER A 32 -39.87 -1.48 57.50
C SER A 32 -41.10 -0.68 57.10
N ALA A 33 -40.95 0.63 56.89
CA ALA A 33 -42.02 1.54 56.61
C ALA A 33 -42.51 1.47 55.15
N TRP A 34 -43.83 1.59 54.96
CA TRP A 34 -44.47 1.64 53.65
C TRP A 34 -44.87 3.07 53.29
N ARG A 35 -44.73 3.43 52.01
CA ARG A 35 -44.98 4.77 51.47
C ARG A 35 -45.96 4.71 50.30
N CYS A 36 -46.78 5.76 50.16
CA CYS A 36 -47.72 5.90 49.06
C CYS A 36 -47.00 6.25 47.73
N PRO A 37 -47.23 5.50 46.63
CA PRO A 37 -46.68 5.85 45.31
C PRO A 37 -47.27 7.14 44.71
N GLY A 38 -48.44 7.57 45.21
CA GLY A 38 -49.25 8.64 44.61
C GLY A 38 -50.00 8.19 43.36
N VAL A 39 -50.70 9.13 42.72
CA VAL A 39 -51.44 8.89 41.47
C VAL A 39 -50.46 8.48 40.36
N SER A 40 -50.81 7.44 39.60
CA SER A 40 -49.98 7.00 38.46
C SER A 40 -49.82 8.17 37.48
N PRO A 41 -48.59 8.60 37.18
CA PRO A 41 -48.39 9.61 36.16
C PRO A 41 -48.79 9.00 34.81
N GLY A 42 -49.63 9.71 34.04
CA GLY A 42 -50.00 9.30 32.68
C GLY A 42 -48.82 9.40 31.71
N TRP A 43 -49.09 9.42 30.40
CA TRP A 43 -48.07 9.50 29.32
C TRP A 43 -47.04 10.64 29.46
N TRP A 44 -47.31 11.65 30.30
CA TRP A 44 -46.39 12.73 30.68
C TRP A 44 -45.07 12.28 31.33
N VAL A 45 -44.90 11.00 31.69
CA VAL A 45 -43.62 10.45 32.19
C VAL A 45 -42.51 10.50 31.13
N PHE A 46 -42.84 10.49 29.84
CA PHE A 46 -41.83 10.50 28.76
C PHE A 46 -41.14 11.85 28.58
N LYS A 47 -41.65 12.94 29.18
CA LYS A 47 -40.96 14.24 29.16
C LYS A 47 -39.96 14.32 30.33
N PRO A 48 -38.70 14.73 30.09
CA PRO A 48 -37.73 14.94 31.16
C PRO A 48 -38.27 15.99 32.11
N SER A 49 -38.68 15.54 33.29
CA SER A 49 -39.36 16.33 34.30
C SER A 49 -38.89 15.87 35.68
N ARG A 50 -39.29 16.59 36.74
CA ARG A 50 -38.94 16.23 38.13
C ARG A 50 -39.27 14.76 38.47
N TYR A 51 -40.18 14.11 37.74
CA TYR A 51 -40.57 12.71 37.91
C TYR A 51 -39.50 11.68 37.50
N TRP A 52 -38.51 12.06 36.68
CA TRP A 52 -37.37 11.18 36.34
C TRP A 52 -36.46 10.99 37.56
N PHE A 53 -36.39 12.00 38.43
CA PHE A 53 -35.46 12.04 39.54
C PHE A 53 -36.13 11.83 40.90
N ILE A 54 -37.45 11.93 41.02
CA ILE A 54 -38.17 11.82 42.30
C ILE A 54 -39.23 10.71 42.22
N ARG A 55 -39.21 9.75 43.16
CA ARG A 55 -40.22 8.69 43.29
C ARG A 55 -41.51 9.26 43.88
N GLY A 56 -42.60 9.17 43.11
CA GLY A 56 -43.97 9.43 43.56
C GLY A 56 -44.29 10.90 43.89
N ARG A 57 -45.56 11.30 43.72
CA ARG A 57 -46.01 12.66 44.07
C ARG A 57 -46.22 12.84 45.58
N CYS A 58 -46.79 11.83 46.25
CA CYS A 58 -47.23 11.93 47.64
C CYS A 58 -46.15 11.47 48.64
N TRP A 59 -45.66 10.23 48.58
CA TRP A 59 -44.65 9.70 49.52
C TRP A 59 -45.09 9.69 51.00
N HIS A 60 -46.40 9.85 51.28
CA HIS A 60 -46.94 9.75 52.64
C HIS A 60 -46.71 8.36 53.23
N ARG A 61 -46.43 8.29 54.53
CA ARG A 61 -46.24 7.03 55.26
C ARG A 61 -47.58 6.33 55.41
N LEU A 62 -47.64 5.04 55.08
CA LEU A 62 -48.86 4.23 55.14
C LEU A 62 -48.90 3.31 56.36
N ASP A 63 -47.85 3.27 57.17
CA ASP A 63 -47.82 2.48 58.38
C ASP A 63 -48.83 2.99 59.40
N GLY A 64 -49.52 2.07 60.07
CA GLY A 64 -50.52 2.40 61.09
C GLY A 64 -51.87 2.87 60.55
N LEU A 65 -52.04 3.00 59.22
CA LEU A 65 -53.35 3.27 58.63
C LEU A 65 -54.20 2.01 58.54
N PRO A 66 -55.52 2.07 58.84
CA PRO A 66 -56.41 0.93 58.73
C PRO A 66 -56.53 0.48 57.27
N ALA A 67 -56.34 -0.82 57.03
CA ALA A 67 -56.60 -1.44 55.75
C ALA A 67 -58.09 -1.82 55.65
N ASP A 68 -58.66 -1.69 54.45
CA ASP A 68 -60.02 -2.16 54.19
C ASP A 68 -60.11 -3.70 54.11
N ARG A 69 -61.33 -4.24 53.93
CA ARG A 69 -61.58 -5.69 53.79
C ARG A 69 -60.82 -6.34 52.61
N THR A 70 -60.35 -5.53 51.66
CA THR A 70 -59.56 -5.96 50.50
C THR A 70 -58.05 -5.73 50.67
N MET A 71 -57.59 -5.45 51.90
CA MET A 71 -56.19 -5.17 52.24
C MET A 71 -55.61 -3.92 51.56
N THR A 72 -56.47 -3.01 51.07
CA THR A 72 -56.03 -1.74 50.50
C THR A 72 -56.01 -0.64 51.54
N VAL A 73 -55.03 0.25 51.43
CA VAL A 73 -54.90 1.42 52.30
C VAL A 73 -55.17 2.66 51.46
N ARG A 74 -56.12 3.50 51.88
CA ARG A 74 -56.39 4.78 51.23
C ARG A 74 -55.47 5.84 51.82
N CYS A 75 -54.61 6.42 50.98
CA CYS A 75 -53.69 7.47 51.41
C CYS A 75 -54.47 8.76 51.77
N PRO A 76 -54.24 9.36 52.96
CA PRO A 76 -54.97 10.55 53.39
C PRO A 76 -54.59 11.81 52.59
N GLU A 77 -53.35 11.89 52.09
CA GLU A 77 -52.90 13.08 51.35
C GLU A 77 -53.38 13.13 49.91
N CYS A 78 -53.35 12.00 49.19
CA CYS A 78 -53.63 11.99 47.75
C CYS A 78 -54.85 11.15 47.36
N GLY A 79 -55.54 10.56 48.34
CA GLY A 79 -56.74 9.74 48.13
C GLY A 79 -56.51 8.43 47.37
N THR A 80 -55.28 8.13 46.94
CA THR A 80 -54.95 6.93 46.14
C THR A 80 -55.11 5.67 46.99
N GLN A 81 -55.83 4.67 46.47
CA GLN A 81 -55.92 3.33 47.07
C GLN A 81 -54.68 2.51 46.69
N VAL A 82 -53.96 2.03 47.70
CA VAL A 82 -52.69 1.31 47.51
C VAL A 82 -52.87 -0.14 47.93
N THR A 83 -52.80 -1.05 46.96
CA THR A 83 -52.78 -2.50 47.19
C THR A 83 -51.42 -2.95 47.71
N PRO A 84 -51.31 -4.09 48.43
CA PRO A 84 -50.05 -4.58 48.99
C PRO A 84 -48.89 -4.64 47.97
N GLY A 85 -49.16 -5.08 46.74
CA GLY A 85 -48.15 -5.16 45.67
C GLY A 85 -47.71 -3.80 45.08
N LYS A 86 -48.42 -2.70 45.39
CA LYS A 86 -48.09 -1.35 44.90
C LYS A 86 -47.49 -0.44 45.98
N ARG A 87 -47.25 -0.95 47.19
CA ARG A 87 -46.63 -0.18 48.28
C ARG A 87 -45.15 0.02 47.98
N LEU A 88 -44.65 1.23 48.21
CA LEU A 88 -43.22 1.51 48.09
C LEU A 88 -42.57 1.32 49.47
N ARG A 89 -41.46 0.58 49.54
CA ARG A 89 -40.64 0.52 50.76
C ARG A 89 -40.00 1.88 51.03
N ASP A 90 -39.84 2.22 52.30
CA ASP A 90 -39.16 3.44 52.72
C ASP A 90 -37.71 3.46 52.19
N GLY A 91 -37.23 4.66 51.90
CA GLY A 91 -35.93 4.87 51.30
C GLY A 91 -35.83 6.23 50.62
N TYR A 92 -34.75 6.45 49.89
CA TYR A 92 -34.52 7.73 49.23
C TYR A 92 -35.63 8.04 48.23
N ARG A 93 -36.24 9.22 48.40
CA ARG A 93 -37.21 9.78 47.45
C ARG A 93 -36.56 10.06 46.09
N PHE A 94 -35.26 10.31 46.06
CA PHE A 94 -34.50 10.60 44.85
C PHE A 94 -34.03 9.32 44.13
N ARG A 95 -34.21 9.25 42.82
CA ARG A 95 -33.78 8.15 41.94
C ARG A 95 -32.34 8.40 41.48
N PHE A 96 -31.38 8.17 42.37
CA PHE A 96 -29.96 8.35 42.04
C PHE A 96 -29.51 7.55 40.80
N GLY A 97 -30.09 6.36 40.56
CA GLY A 97 -29.82 5.58 39.33
C GLY A 97 -30.27 6.28 38.04
N SER A 98 -31.41 6.99 38.06
CA SER A 98 -31.87 7.76 36.89
C SER A 98 -30.99 8.99 36.65
N LEU A 99 -30.54 9.66 37.71
CA LEU A 99 -29.55 10.74 37.60
C LEU A 99 -28.23 10.24 37.02
N ALA A 100 -27.71 9.11 37.52
CA ALA A 100 -26.49 8.51 37.01
C ALA A 100 -26.59 8.18 35.52
N LEU A 101 -27.73 7.60 35.08
CA LEU A 101 -27.96 7.30 33.66
C LEU A 101 -27.99 8.56 32.79
N VAL A 102 -28.71 9.61 33.22
CA VAL A 102 -28.76 10.89 32.48
C VAL A 102 -27.38 11.52 32.37
N CYS A 103 -26.61 11.54 33.46
CA CYS A 103 -25.25 12.07 33.45
C CYS A 103 -24.32 11.24 32.56
N LEU A 104 -24.43 9.91 32.58
CA LEU A 104 -23.67 9.02 31.70
C LEU A 104 -23.95 9.32 30.23
N MET A 105 -25.23 9.37 29.84
CA MET A 105 -25.63 9.67 28.46
C MET A 105 -25.18 11.09 28.04
N SER A 106 -25.29 12.07 28.94
CA SER A 106 -24.84 13.44 28.67
C SER A 106 -23.33 13.50 28.48
N ALA A 107 -22.57 12.78 29.29
CA ALA A 107 -21.11 12.76 29.16
C ALA A 107 -20.66 12.02 27.90
N ILE A 108 -21.33 10.93 27.51
CA ILE A 108 -21.11 10.27 26.20
C ILE A 108 -21.39 11.27 25.07
N ALA A 109 -22.52 11.98 25.11
CA ALA A 109 -22.87 12.98 24.11
C ALA A 109 -21.88 14.16 24.06
N CYS A 110 -21.45 14.67 25.21
CA CYS A 110 -20.41 15.71 25.31
C CYS A 110 -19.07 15.22 24.80
N GLY A 111 -18.66 13.98 25.12
CA GLY A 111 -17.44 13.37 24.61
C GLY A 111 -17.46 13.21 23.08
N ILE A 112 -18.57 12.74 22.53
CA ILE A 112 -18.79 12.68 21.08
C ILE A 112 -18.72 14.08 20.48
N SER A 113 -19.42 15.06 21.06
CA SER A 113 -19.42 16.45 20.56
C SER A 113 -18.03 17.10 20.62
N ALA A 114 -17.26 16.86 21.68
CA ALA A 114 -15.90 17.37 21.82
C ALA A 114 -14.97 16.73 20.78
N GLY A 115 -15.07 15.41 20.58
CA GLY A 115 -14.33 14.71 19.52
C GLY A 115 -14.67 15.23 18.12
N ILE A 116 -15.95 15.53 17.85
CA ILE A 116 -16.41 16.11 16.59
C ILE A 116 -15.80 17.50 16.38
N ARG A 117 -15.87 18.38 17.40
CA ARG A 117 -15.31 19.75 17.31
C ARG A 117 -13.78 19.76 17.21
N GLY A 118 -13.11 18.83 17.89
CA GLY A 118 -11.64 18.69 17.87
C GLY A 118 -11.08 18.05 16.61
N LYS A 119 -11.92 17.73 15.59
CA LYS A 119 -11.53 17.01 14.36
C LYS A 119 -10.85 15.64 14.61
N ALA A 120 -10.90 15.12 15.84
CA ALA A 120 -10.23 13.89 16.26
C ALA A 120 -11.17 12.69 16.36
N TRP A 121 -12.47 12.87 16.10
CA TRP A 121 -13.47 11.79 16.19
C TRP A 121 -13.16 10.61 15.25
N SER A 122 -12.59 10.88 14.07
CA SER A 122 -12.23 9.82 13.12
C SER A 122 -11.22 8.86 13.72
N ARG A 123 -10.23 9.36 14.48
CA ARG A 123 -9.14 8.58 15.09
C ARG A 123 -9.63 7.49 16.04
N SER A 124 -10.78 7.70 16.68
CA SER A 124 -11.36 6.71 17.60
C SER A 124 -12.19 5.63 16.91
N LEU A 125 -12.54 5.82 15.63
CA LEU A 125 -13.28 4.82 14.88
C LEU A 125 -12.36 3.68 14.42
N PRO A 126 -12.81 2.42 14.46
CA PRO A 126 -12.11 1.33 13.79
C PRO A 126 -12.02 1.59 12.28
N GLY A 127 -11.02 1.00 11.61
CA GLY A 127 -10.73 1.27 10.19
C GLY A 127 -11.92 0.99 9.27
N LEU A 128 -12.62 -0.14 9.44
CA LEU A 128 -13.71 -0.55 8.56
C LEU A 128 -14.92 0.41 8.59
N PRO A 129 -15.50 0.76 9.76
CA PRO A 129 -16.54 1.79 9.85
C PRO A 129 -16.10 3.14 9.25
N LEU A 130 -14.84 3.53 9.47
CA LEU A 130 -14.32 4.78 8.93
C LEU A 130 -14.26 4.76 7.39
N VAL A 131 -13.82 3.64 6.79
CA VAL A 131 -13.84 3.45 5.33
C VAL A 131 -15.27 3.54 4.80
N MET A 132 -16.23 2.83 5.41
CA MET A 132 -17.64 2.87 5.01
C MET A 132 -18.22 4.30 5.09
N LEU A 133 -17.92 5.03 6.17
CA LEU A 133 -18.36 6.41 6.34
C LEU A 133 -17.71 7.36 5.32
N ALA A 134 -16.42 7.19 5.02
CA ALA A 134 -15.73 8.01 4.03
C ALA A 134 -16.25 7.79 2.59
N GLN A 135 -16.89 6.65 2.35
CA GLN A 135 -17.52 6.30 1.08
C GLN A 135 -18.94 6.84 0.94
N ALA A 136 -19.65 7.11 2.05
CA ALA A 136 -20.98 7.71 2.00
C ALA A 136 -20.92 9.14 1.46
N ASP A 137 -21.60 9.39 0.33
CA ASP A 137 -21.51 10.67 -0.39
C ASP A 137 -22.17 11.85 0.35
N PHE A 138 -22.97 11.60 1.39
CA PHE A 138 -23.73 12.63 2.12
C PHE A 138 -23.01 13.24 3.33
N ILE A 139 -21.75 12.86 3.63
CA ILE A 139 -21.07 13.31 4.84
C ILE A 139 -20.24 14.57 4.61
N THR A 140 -20.59 15.64 5.32
CA THR A 140 -19.92 16.97 5.31
C THR A 140 -18.45 16.95 5.71
N HIS A 141 -17.99 15.91 6.42
CA HIS A 141 -16.62 15.75 6.92
C HIS A 141 -15.74 14.79 6.10
N ARG A 142 -16.08 14.56 4.82
CA ARG A 142 -15.39 13.61 3.94
C ARG A 142 -13.88 13.83 3.85
N SER A 143 -13.42 15.07 3.76
CA SER A 143 -11.99 15.40 3.62
C SER A 143 -11.19 14.99 4.86
N THR A 144 -11.73 15.19 6.07
CA THR A 144 -11.08 14.80 7.33
C THR A 144 -10.99 13.28 7.45
N MET A 145 -12.06 12.55 7.10
CA MET A 145 -12.03 11.07 7.12
C MET A 145 -11.06 10.51 6.09
N ARG A 146 -11.01 11.08 4.87
CA ARG A 146 -10.03 10.67 3.84
C ARG A 146 -8.59 10.91 4.30
N LYS A 147 -8.32 12.02 5.00
CA LYS A 147 -6.99 12.29 5.58
C LYS A 147 -6.63 11.27 6.65
N ASP A 148 -7.55 10.96 7.57
CA ASP A 148 -7.35 9.95 8.62
C ASP A 148 -7.12 8.54 8.04
N LEU A 149 -7.87 8.16 7.01
CA LEU A 149 -7.67 6.89 6.30
C LEU A 149 -6.32 6.84 5.58
N ALA A 150 -5.89 7.93 4.95
CA ALA A 150 -4.57 8.02 4.34
C ALA A 150 -3.46 7.84 5.38
N GLU A 151 -3.54 8.57 6.50
CA GLU A 151 -2.60 8.48 7.62
C GLU A 151 -2.52 7.04 8.16
N ARG A 152 -3.67 6.38 8.35
CA ARG A 152 -3.72 4.98 8.82
C ARG A 152 -3.18 3.99 7.81
N ASN A 153 -3.44 4.21 6.52
CA ASN A 153 -2.94 3.36 5.43
C ASN A 153 -1.41 3.44 5.34
N MET A 154 -0.86 4.66 5.36
CA MET A 154 0.58 4.92 5.39
C MET A 154 1.24 4.32 6.64
N ALA A 155 0.56 4.41 7.79
CA ALA A 155 1.01 3.80 9.04
C ALA A 155 0.83 2.26 9.10
N GLY A 156 0.25 1.63 8.08
CA GLY A 156 0.01 0.18 8.06
C GLY A 156 -1.03 -0.32 9.07
N THR A 157 -1.86 0.57 9.63
CA THR A 157 -2.84 0.24 10.69
C THR A 157 -4.20 -0.20 10.16
N LEU A 158 -4.43 -0.13 8.85
CA LEU A 158 -5.65 -0.64 8.21
C LEU A 158 -5.51 -2.15 7.94
N GLY A 159 -6.48 -2.93 8.40
CA GLY A 159 -6.57 -4.35 8.03
C GLY A 159 -6.95 -4.56 6.56
N ASP A 160 -6.63 -5.73 6.01
CA ASP A 160 -6.76 -6.02 4.57
C ASP A 160 -8.17 -5.83 4.01
N THR A 161 -9.21 -6.18 4.78
CA THR A 161 -10.60 -5.92 4.37
C THR A 161 -10.87 -4.43 4.19
N SER A 162 -10.34 -3.58 5.09
CA SER A 162 -10.49 -2.12 4.99
C SER A 162 -9.69 -1.57 3.81
N LYS A 163 -8.48 -2.10 3.57
CA LYS A 163 -7.65 -1.75 2.42
C LYS A 163 -8.32 -2.12 1.10
N SER A 164 -8.90 -3.32 0.98
CA SER A 164 -9.60 -3.76 -0.22
C SER A 164 -10.80 -2.87 -0.54
N ILE A 165 -11.64 -2.55 0.45
CA ILE A 165 -12.78 -1.66 0.27
C ILE A 165 -12.32 -0.24 -0.12
N LEU A 166 -11.23 0.25 0.51
CA LEU A 166 -10.64 1.54 0.15
C LEU A 166 -10.09 1.51 -1.29
N ALA A 167 -9.44 0.43 -1.72
CA ALA A 167 -8.90 0.27 -3.07
C ALA A 167 -9.98 0.42 -4.14
N TRP A 168 -11.14 -0.23 -3.98
CA TRP A 168 -12.29 -0.08 -4.87
C TRP A 168 -12.77 1.35 -5.03
N ARG A 169 -12.59 2.19 -4.01
CA ARG A 169 -12.88 3.62 -4.11
C ARG A 169 -11.76 4.39 -4.81
N LEU A 170 -10.51 4.09 -4.48
CA LEU A 170 -9.35 4.79 -5.03
C LEU A 170 -9.23 4.59 -6.54
N VAL A 171 -9.45 3.38 -7.06
CA VAL A 171 -9.35 3.10 -8.50
C VAL A 171 -10.35 3.91 -9.33
N ARG A 172 -11.52 4.27 -8.76
CA ARG A 172 -12.48 5.14 -9.45
C ARG A 172 -11.99 6.58 -9.57
N GLU A 173 -11.11 7.02 -8.70
CA GLU A 173 -10.51 8.36 -8.73
C GLU A 173 -9.28 8.39 -9.66
N PHE A 174 -8.91 7.28 -10.31
CA PHE A 174 -7.89 7.26 -11.38
C PHE A 174 -8.43 7.73 -12.73
N ARG A 175 -9.76 7.74 -12.90
CA ARG A 175 -10.41 8.11 -14.15
C ARG A 175 -10.15 9.56 -14.51
N ASP A 176 -10.17 9.84 -15.80
CA ASP A 176 -10.13 11.21 -16.30
C ASP A 176 -11.49 11.87 -15.99
N ASP A 177 -11.49 12.71 -14.96
CA ASP A 177 -12.64 13.51 -14.57
C ASP A 177 -12.23 14.98 -14.40
N ASP A 178 -13.20 15.90 -14.29
CA ASP A 178 -12.93 17.32 -14.14
C ASP A 178 -12.31 17.71 -12.77
N ARG A 179 -11.83 16.73 -11.97
CA ARG A 179 -11.29 16.99 -10.63
C ARG A 179 -9.78 16.94 -10.66
N SER A 180 -9.17 18.12 -10.62
CA SER A 180 -7.70 18.22 -10.55
C SER A 180 -7.11 17.45 -9.36
N TRP A 181 -6.05 16.69 -9.63
CA TRP A 181 -5.22 15.98 -8.64
C TRP A 181 -5.90 14.83 -7.88
N ASN A 182 -7.08 14.36 -8.29
CA ASN A 182 -7.71 13.18 -7.67
C ASN A 182 -6.88 11.90 -7.94
N ALA A 183 -6.47 11.67 -9.19
CA ALA A 183 -5.70 10.52 -9.61
C ALA A 183 -4.36 10.46 -8.87
N LEU A 184 -3.59 11.56 -8.86
CA LEU A 184 -2.32 11.62 -8.14
C LEU A 184 -2.46 11.33 -6.64
N LYS A 185 -3.52 11.85 -5.98
CA LYS A 185 -3.78 11.57 -4.56
C LYS A 185 -4.19 10.11 -4.34
N ALA A 186 -4.94 9.54 -5.27
CA ALA A 186 -5.34 8.14 -5.22
C ALA A 186 -4.15 7.21 -5.44
N GLU A 187 -3.24 7.56 -6.36
CA GLU A 187 -2.00 6.84 -6.62
C GLU A 187 -1.13 6.78 -5.36
N ASP A 188 -0.91 7.93 -4.71
CA ASP A 188 -0.11 8.00 -3.48
C ASP A 188 -0.66 7.06 -2.39
N GLN A 189 -1.98 7.01 -2.21
CA GLN A 189 -2.61 6.09 -1.27
C GLN A 189 -2.54 4.63 -1.73
N MET A 190 -2.71 4.35 -3.03
CA MET A 190 -2.70 2.99 -3.58
C MET A 190 -1.36 2.30 -3.34
N ARG A 191 -0.23 3.04 -3.32
CA ARG A 191 1.10 2.49 -3.00
C ARG A 191 1.16 1.75 -1.66
N PHE A 192 0.38 2.18 -0.67
CA PHE A 192 0.36 1.58 0.68
C PHE A 192 -0.73 0.49 0.84
N ILE A 193 -1.63 0.36 -0.12
CA ILE A 193 -2.64 -0.71 -0.14
C ILE A 193 -1.99 -2.07 -0.40
N GLY A 194 -1.05 -2.13 -1.35
CA GLY A 194 -0.35 -3.36 -1.74
C GLY A 194 -1.28 -4.42 -2.32
N ALA A 195 -1.05 -5.69 -1.98
CA ALA A 195 -1.76 -6.84 -2.54
C ALA A 195 -3.29 -6.82 -2.32
N ALA A 196 -3.76 -6.16 -1.24
CA ALA A 196 -5.20 -6.04 -0.97
C ALA A 196 -5.98 -5.26 -2.05
N GLY A 197 -5.28 -4.49 -2.89
CA GLY A 197 -5.86 -3.69 -3.97
C GLY A 197 -5.91 -4.38 -5.34
N ILE A 198 -5.29 -5.57 -5.48
CA ILE A 198 -5.14 -6.24 -6.79
C ILE A 198 -6.48 -6.41 -7.50
N GLU A 199 -7.51 -6.91 -6.81
CA GLU A 199 -8.80 -7.17 -7.46
C GLU A 199 -9.49 -5.88 -7.97
N ALA A 200 -9.40 -4.79 -7.20
CA ALA A 200 -9.91 -3.49 -7.62
C ALA A 200 -9.14 -2.95 -8.84
N LEU A 201 -7.81 -3.09 -8.84
CA LEU A 201 -6.95 -2.68 -9.94
C LEU A 201 -7.22 -3.50 -11.22
N ARG A 202 -7.40 -4.82 -11.11
CA ARG A 202 -7.77 -5.68 -12.23
C ARG A 202 -9.12 -5.28 -12.82
N SER A 203 -10.11 -5.03 -11.96
CA SER A 203 -11.44 -4.59 -12.40
C SER A 203 -11.39 -3.24 -13.11
N GLU A 204 -10.64 -2.27 -12.58
CA GLU A 204 -10.50 -0.95 -13.21
C GLU A 204 -9.68 -1.03 -14.51
N PHE A 205 -8.65 -1.87 -14.58
CA PHE A 205 -7.94 -2.12 -15.83
C PHE A 205 -8.84 -2.70 -16.93
N LEU A 206 -9.81 -3.54 -16.57
CA LEU A 206 -10.75 -4.12 -17.54
C LEU A 206 -11.83 -3.13 -17.99
N ASN A 207 -12.29 -2.26 -17.10
CA ASN A 207 -13.53 -1.47 -17.29
C ASN A 207 -13.33 0.05 -17.26
N GLY A 208 -12.11 0.51 -17.02
CA GLY A 208 -11.74 1.91 -16.87
C GLY A 208 -11.53 2.63 -18.21
N ASP A 209 -11.23 3.94 -18.12
CA ASP A 209 -10.77 4.73 -19.26
C ASP A 209 -9.26 4.54 -19.49
N ASP A 210 -8.72 5.14 -20.54
CA ASP A 210 -7.31 4.94 -20.91
C ASP A 210 -6.34 5.46 -19.83
N GLN A 211 -6.73 6.48 -19.06
CA GLN A 211 -5.94 6.98 -17.94
C GLN A 211 -5.94 5.97 -16.78
N SER A 212 -7.13 5.53 -16.34
CA SER A 212 -7.25 4.64 -15.19
C SER A 212 -6.71 3.24 -15.48
N LYS A 213 -6.82 2.76 -16.72
CA LYS A 213 -6.15 1.54 -17.20
C LYS A 213 -4.63 1.65 -17.04
N TRP A 214 -4.04 2.73 -17.52
CA TRP A 214 -2.60 2.95 -17.44
C TRP A 214 -2.12 3.00 -15.98
N ILE A 215 -2.78 3.79 -15.13
CA ILE A 215 -2.42 3.89 -13.70
C ILE A 215 -2.53 2.52 -13.03
N SER A 216 -3.64 1.81 -13.29
CA SER A 216 -3.89 0.49 -12.70
C SER A 216 -2.84 -0.53 -13.14
N MET A 217 -2.42 -0.48 -14.40
CA MET A 217 -1.38 -1.34 -14.96
C MET A 217 -0.01 -1.13 -14.29
N GLU A 218 0.40 0.11 -13.99
CA GLU A 218 1.64 0.37 -13.25
C GLU A 218 1.62 -0.28 -11.86
N PHE A 219 0.50 -0.19 -11.15
CA PHE A 219 0.36 -0.87 -9.86
C PHE A 219 0.30 -2.39 -9.97
N LEU A 220 -0.43 -2.92 -10.97
CA LEU A 220 -0.49 -4.36 -11.21
C LEU A 220 0.89 -4.92 -11.53
N ARG A 221 1.73 -4.19 -12.30
CA ARG A 221 3.12 -4.59 -12.55
C ARG A 221 3.93 -4.79 -11.28
N THR A 222 3.72 -3.95 -10.27
CA THR A 222 4.44 -4.04 -9.00
C THR A 222 3.86 -5.09 -8.05
N PHE A 223 2.53 -5.20 -7.97
CA PHE A 223 1.87 -5.98 -6.92
C PHE A 223 1.32 -7.33 -7.39
N ASP A 224 0.91 -7.44 -8.64
CA ASP A 224 0.28 -8.64 -9.18
C ASP A 224 1.34 -9.59 -9.74
N ARG A 225 1.76 -10.58 -8.96
CA ARG A 225 2.77 -11.57 -9.37
C ARG A 225 2.23 -12.61 -10.35
N ASN A 226 0.91 -12.72 -10.51
CA ASN A 226 0.30 -13.74 -11.35
C ASN A 226 -0.96 -13.17 -12.02
N PRO A 227 -0.79 -12.26 -13.00
CA PRO A 227 -1.92 -11.65 -13.68
C PRO A 227 -2.70 -12.70 -14.49
N PRO A 228 -4.04 -12.62 -14.54
CA PRO A 228 -4.85 -13.50 -15.36
C PRO A 228 -4.47 -13.36 -16.84
N ARG A 229 -4.47 -14.49 -17.56
CA ARG A 229 -4.17 -14.54 -19.01
C ARG A 229 -4.92 -13.49 -19.83
N GLN A 230 -6.18 -13.20 -19.46
CA GLN A 230 -6.99 -12.17 -20.13
C GLN A 230 -6.34 -10.78 -20.10
N LEU A 231 -5.67 -10.39 -19.00
CA LEU A 231 -4.99 -9.09 -18.90
C LEU A 231 -3.77 -9.02 -19.82
N ILE A 232 -3.03 -10.13 -19.92
CA ILE A 232 -1.90 -10.27 -20.84
C ILE A 232 -2.40 -10.15 -22.28
N GLU A 233 -3.49 -10.82 -22.64
CA GLU A 233 -4.09 -10.75 -23.98
C GLU A 233 -4.59 -9.36 -24.35
N ILE A 234 -5.17 -8.61 -23.40
CA ILE A 234 -5.53 -7.20 -23.60
C ILE A 234 -4.26 -6.37 -23.83
N GLY A 235 -3.24 -6.53 -22.99
CA GLY A 235 -1.96 -5.83 -23.16
C GLY A 235 -1.35 -6.09 -24.54
N ARG A 236 -1.39 -7.33 -25.04
CA ARG A 236 -0.92 -7.68 -26.38
C ARG A 236 -1.69 -6.93 -27.46
N ARG A 237 -3.02 -6.90 -27.36
CA ARG A 237 -3.88 -6.20 -28.32
C ARG A 237 -3.62 -4.70 -28.34
N GLU A 238 -3.51 -4.07 -27.17
CA GLU A 238 -3.27 -2.63 -27.03
C GLU A 238 -1.90 -2.22 -27.59
N ILE A 239 -0.89 -3.08 -27.44
CA ILE A 239 0.45 -2.86 -28.02
C ILE A 239 0.43 -2.90 -29.55
N LEU A 240 -0.31 -3.86 -30.12
CA LEU A 240 -0.39 -4.08 -31.57
C LEU A 240 -1.28 -3.05 -32.27
N SER A 241 -2.39 -2.67 -31.64
CA SER A 241 -3.40 -1.79 -32.25
C SER A 241 -3.38 -0.33 -31.76
N GLY A 242 -2.76 -0.08 -30.61
CA GLY A 242 -2.71 1.26 -30.01
C GLY A 242 -1.70 2.20 -30.65
N ASP A 243 -1.80 3.48 -30.28
CA ASP A 243 -0.84 4.50 -30.67
C ASP A 243 0.53 4.31 -29.99
N ALA A 244 1.51 5.16 -30.34
CA ALA A 244 2.86 5.06 -29.79
C ALA A 244 2.91 5.20 -28.25
N ASN A 245 2.00 5.98 -27.66
CA ASN A 245 1.95 6.19 -26.21
C ASN A 245 1.33 4.98 -25.50
N ALA A 246 0.20 4.47 -25.99
CA ALA A 246 -0.41 3.25 -25.50
C ALA A 246 0.58 2.08 -25.60
N ARG A 247 1.21 1.90 -26.76
CA ARG A 247 2.23 0.86 -26.97
C ARG A 247 3.35 0.93 -25.94
N ARG A 248 3.94 2.12 -25.73
CA ARG A 248 5.02 2.31 -24.75
C ARG A 248 4.56 1.90 -23.35
N ARG A 249 3.38 2.35 -22.94
CA ARG A 249 2.81 2.05 -21.62
C ARG A 249 2.66 0.54 -21.41
N PHE A 250 1.98 -0.14 -22.33
CA PHE A 250 1.68 -1.57 -22.19
C PHE A 250 2.90 -2.47 -22.34
N MET A 251 3.91 -2.06 -23.11
CA MET A 251 5.16 -2.81 -23.24
C MET A 251 5.81 -3.04 -21.88
N HIS A 252 5.92 -2.03 -21.00
CA HIS A 252 6.50 -2.21 -19.66
C HIS A 252 5.77 -3.29 -18.83
N TYR A 253 4.44 -3.37 -18.94
CA TYR A 253 3.64 -4.38 -18.25
C TYR A 253 3.87 -5.78 -18.82
N LEU A 254 3.73 -5.96 -20.14
CA LEU A 254 3.97 -7.26 -20.78
C LEU A 254 5.41 -7.74 -20.63
N GLY A 255 6.36 -6.80 -20.59
CA GLY A 255 7.78 -7.09 -20.35
C GLY A 255 8.00 -7.95 -19.12
N THR A 256 7.13 -7.78 -18.11
CA THR A 256 7.19 -8.48 -16.83
C THR A 256 6.53 -9.86 -16.91
N PHE A 257 5.34 -9.97 -17.52
CA PHE A 257 4.46 -11.13 -17.36
C PHE A 257 4.31 -12.02 -18.58
N ASP A 258 4.73 -11.57 -19.76
CA ASP A 258 4.58 -12.36 -20.97
C ASP A 258 5.74 -13.36 -21.10
N ASP A 259 5.40 -14.65 -20.96
CA ASP A 259 6.33 -15.79 -21.03
C ASP A 259 6.35 -16.47 -22.41
N ASP A 260 5.44 -16.13 -23.33
CA ASP A 260 5.36 -16.75 -24.66
C ASP A 260 4.87 -15.75 -25.73
N PRO A 261 5.73 -14.80 -26.16
CA PRO A 261 5.40 -13.83 -27.18
C PRO A 261 5.14 -14.44 -28.55
N SER A 262 4.23 -13.84 -29.32
CA SER A 262 4.17 -14.07 -30.77
C SER A 262 5.39 -13.44 -31.48
N GLU A 263 5.72 -13.94 -32.68
CA GLU A 263 6.75 -13.34 -33.55
C GLU A 263 6.47 -11.86 -33.82
N GLU A 264 5.21 -11.50 -34.08
CA GLU A 264 4.79 -10.12 -34.31
C GLU A 264 5.11 -9.21 -33.10
N LEU A 265 4.96 -9.74 -31.89
CA LEU A 265 5.29 -9.02 -30.66
C LEU A 265 6.80 -8.84 -30.51
N ILE A 266 7.60 -9.87 -30.79
CA ILE A 266 9.07 -9.77 -30.83
C ILE A 266 9.52 -8.70 -31.83
N ASP A 267 8.99 -8.73 -33.05
CA ASP A 267 9.28 -7.73 -34.09
C ASP A 267 8.93 -6.31 -33.64
N LEU A 268 7.85 -6.16 -32.90
CA LEU A 268 7.44 -4.88 -32.36
C LEU A 268 8.35 -4.40 -31.24
N TRP A 269 8.78 -5.29 -30.32
CA TRP A 269 9.75 -4.96 -29.27
C TRP A 269 11.09 -4.55 -29.85
N ILE A 270 11.53 -5.25 -30.88
CA ILE A 270 12.74 -4.93 -31.63
C ILE A 270 12.64 -3.53 -32.29
N ARG A 271 11.53 -3.24 -32.99
CA ARG A 271 11.27 -1.90 -33.56
C ARG A 271 11.16 -0.83 -32.48
N ASN A 272 10.59 -1.16 -31.33
CA ASN A 272 10.49 -0.22 -30.21
C ASN A 272 11.88 0.11 -29.66
N CYS A 273 12.76 -0.89 -29.53
CA CYS A 273 14.16 -0.74 -29.18
C CYS A 273 14.84 0.28 -30.11
N ALA A 274 14.73 0.07 -31.43
CA ALA A 274 15.28 0.95 -32.46
C ALA A 274 14.87 2.42 -32.33
N SER A 275 13.59 2.66 -31.99
CA SER A 275 12.99 4.00 -32.00
C SER A 275 13.33 4.85 -30.78
N HIS A 276 13.76 4.24 -29.66
CA HIS A 276 14.04 4.95 -28.41
C HIS A 276 15.55 5.08 -28.22
N ARG A 277 16.14 6.09 -28.88
CA ARG A 277 17.60 6.37 -28.86
C ARG A 277 18.27 6.43 -27.48
N TYR A 278 17.52 6.65 -26.39
CA TYR A 278 18.13 7.02 -25.10
C TYR A 278 17.53 6.37 -23.86
N SER A 279 16.55 5.48 -24.00
CA SER A 279 16.14 4.69 -22.83
C SER A 279 16.68 3.28 -22.98
N ARG A 280 17.73 2.97 -22.21
CA ARG A 280 17.94 1.65 -21.59
C ARG A 280 16.75 1.37 -20.66
N SER A 281 15.52 1.53 -21.17
CA SER A 281 14.31 1.20 -20.46
C SER A 281 14.41 -0.28 -20.23
N SER A 282 14.72 -0.66 -18.99
CA SER A 282 14.97 -2.03 -18.54
C SER A 282 13.92 -3.02 -19.06
N GLY A 283 12.71 -2.55 -19.35
CA GLY A 283 11.65 -3.31 -20.01
C GLY A 283 12.03 -3.91 -21.38
N THR A 284 12.56 -3.15 -22.33
CA THR A 284 12.79 -3.64 -23.71
C THR A 284 13.94 -4.63 -23.80
N ILE A 285 15.12 -4.25 -23.30
CA ILE A 285 16.28 -5.14 -23.28
C ILE A 285 15.98 -6.35 -22.39
N GLY A 286 15.35 -6.15 -21.22
CA GLY A 286 14.92 -7.23 -20.35
C GLY A 286 13.97 -8.22 -21.04
N TYR A 287 13.04 -7.74 -21.86
CA TYR A 287 12.14 -8.59 -22.62
C TYR A 287 12.84 -9.38 -23.72
N LEU A 288 13.70 -8.73 -24.52
CA LEU A 288 14.47 -9.41 -25.55
C LEU A 288 15.41 -10.45 -24.96
N LYS A 289 15.97 -10.19 -23.76
CA LYS A 289 16.77 -11.17 -23.01
C LYS A 289 15.95 -12.35 -22.54
N LYS A 290 14.78 -12.09 -21.94
CA LYS A 290 13.83 -13.12 -21.49
C LYS A 290 13.45 -14.05 -22.64
N HIS A 291 13.32 -13.51 -23.85
CA HIS A 291 12.93 -14.22 -25.06
C HIS A 291 14.06 -14.39 -26.07
N ALA A 292 15.30 -14.43 -25.61
CA ALA A 292 16.49 -14.38 -26.46
C ALA A 292 16.46 -15.44 -27.56
N THR A 293 16.08 -16.69 -27.24
CA THR A 293 16.01 -17.78 -28.23
C THR A 293 15.14 -17.43 -29.44
N ARG A 294 13.98 -16.80 -29.22
CA ARG A 294 13.05 -16.41 -30.29
C ARG A 294 13.49 -15.11 -30.97
N ALA A 295 13.96 -14.13 -30.21
CA ALA A 295 14.42 -12.84 -30.74
C ALA A 295 15.76 -12.93 -31.50
N ARG A 296 16.61 -13.92 -31.19
CA ARG A 296 18.01 -13.99 -31.65
C ARG A 296 18.20 -13.86 -33.16
N PRO A 297 17.49 -14.60 -34.04
CA PRO A 297 17.69 -14.48 -35.47
C PRO A 297 17.49 -13.04 -35.97
N LYS A 298 16.46 -12.36 -35.46
CA LYS A 298 16.13 -10.99 -35.83
C LYS A 298 17.11 -9.97 -35.24
N MET A 299 17.56 -10.21 -34.01
CA MET A 299 18.63 -9.41 -33.40
C MET A 299 19.93 -9.51 -34.21
N ILE A 300 20.33 -10.71 -34.66
CA ILE A 300 21.52 -10.88 -35.52
C ILE A 300 21.37 -10.11 -36.84
N GLU A 301 20.20 -10.20 -37.48
CA GLU A 301 19.91 -9.46 -38.72
C GLU A 301 20.09 -7.96 -38.52
N LEU A 302 19.55 -7.38 -37.44
CA LEU A 302 19.66 -5.95 -37.15
C LEU A 302 21.05 -5.52 -36.71
N MET A 303 21.76 -6.36 -35.96
CA MET A 303 23.15 -6.08 -35.60
C MET A 303 24.05 -5.96 -36.85
N LYS A 304 23.73 -6.69 -37.92
CA LYS A 304 24.46 -6.63 -39.21
C LYS A 304 23.96 -5.52 -40.12
N ASN A 305 22.65 -5.39 -40.29
CA ASN A 305 22.02 -4.60 -41.35
C ASN A 305 21.22 -3.39 -40.85
N GLY A 306 21.06 -3.22 -39.54
CA GLY A 306 20.30 -2.12 -38.94
C GLY A 306 21.00 -0.77 -39.04
N THR A 307 20.27 0.26 -38.63
CA THR A 307 20.79 1.61 -38.40
C THR A 307 21.79 1.63 -37.23
N GLY A 308 22.63 2.67 -37.12
CA GLY A 308 23.57 2.82 -36.00
C GLY A 308 22.93 2.62 -34.62
N PRO A 309 21.81 3.31 -34.29
CA PRO A 309 21.09 3.10 -33.03
C PRO A 309 20.57 1.68 -32.81
N GLU A 310 20.07 1.02 -33.86
CA GLU A 310 19.61 -0.38 -33.79
C GLU A 310 20.77 -1.31 -33.48
N LYS A 311 21.88 -1.19 -34.22
CA LYS A 311 23.09 -1.98 -34.02
C LYS A 311 23.61 -1.83 -32.59
N TYR A 312 23.68 -0.59 -32.10
CA TYR A 312 24.12 -0.26 -30.75
C TYR A 312 23.28 -0.95 -29.68
N LEU A 313 21.95 -0.79 -29.70
CA LEU A 313 21.08 -1.35 -28.67
C LEU A 313 21.04 -2.89 -28.70
N ILE A 314 21.11 -3.49 -29.89
CA ILE A 314 21.20 -4.93 -30.03
C ILE A 314 22.57 -5.46 -29.58
N ALA A 315 23.66 -4.74 -29.85
CA ALA A 315 24.98 -5.08 -29.34
C ALA A 315 25.02 -5.08 -27.81
N ILE A 316 24.41 -4.08 -27.15
CA ILE A 316 24.22 -4.09 -25.67
C ILE A 316 23.49 -5.37 -25.24
N THR A 317 22.41 -5.72 -25.94
CA THR A 317 21.60 -6.90 -25.61
C THR A 317 22.41 -8.19 -25.71
N PHE A 318 23.24 -8.36 -26.75
CA PHE A 318 24.11 -9.52 -26.90
C PHE A 318 25.24 -9.59 -25.86
N VAL A 319 25.81 -8.44 -25.47
CA VAL A 319 26.78 -8.38 -24.37
C VAL A 319 26.13 -8.80 -23.05
N GLU A 320 24.96 -8.27 -22.72
CA GLU A 320 24.24 -8.63 -21.50
C GLU A 320 23.76 -10.09 -21.48
N LEU A 321 23.56 -10.70 -22.65
CA LEU A 321 23.28 -12.13 -22.81
C LEU A 321 24.54 -13.01 -22.73
N SER A 322 25.73 -12.41 -22.84
CA SER A 322 26.99 -13.14 -22.99
C SER A 322 26.94 -14.18 -24.14
N ASP A 323 26.37 -13.79 -25.29
CA ASP A 323 26.27 -14.65 -26.46
C ASP A 323 27.63 -14.77 -27.16
N ASP A 324 28.38 -15.83 -26.85
CA ASP A 324 29.77 -16.03 -27.32
C ASP A 324 29.94 -15.92 -28.84
N GLU A 325 28.94 -16.33 -29.62
CA GLU A 325 29.01 -16.30 -31.09
C GLU A 325 28.90 -14.85 -31.61
N GLN A 326 28.04 -14.04 -31.00
CA GLN A 326 27.80 -12.66 -31.43
C GLN A 326 28.67 -11.64 -30.68
N LEU A 327 29.32 -12.05 -29.58
CA LEU A 327 30.10 -11.17 -28.72
C LEU A 327 31.19 -10.37 -29.44
N PRO A 328 31.99 -10.95 -30.37
CA PRO A 328 33.01 -10.19 -31.10
C PRO A 328 32.41 -9.02 -31.90
N LEU A 329 31.32 -9.26 -32.62
CA LEU A 329 30.65 -8.21 -33.41
C LEU A 329 29.96 -7.19 -32.50
N ALA A 330 29.37 -7.63 -31.38
CA ALA A 330 28.78 -6.72 -30.41
C ALA A 330 29.85 -5.80 -29.79
N VAL A 331 31.03 -6.33 -29.43
CA VAL A 331 32.15 -5.53 -28.90
C VAL A 331 32.70 -4.58 -29.96
N GLU A 332 32.83 -5.00 -31.22
CA GLU A 332 33.22 -4.12 -32.32
C GLU A 332 32.28 -2.91 -32.43
N ILE A 333 30.96 -3.16 -32.45
CA ILE A 333 29.95 -2.10 -32.50
C ILE A 333 30.08 -1.19 -31.29
N LEU A 334 30.08 -1.72 -30.06
CA LEU A 334 30.16 -0.88 -28.85
C LEU A 334 31.46 -0.09 -28.76
N THR A 335 32.54 -0.61 -29.33
CA THR A 335 33.84 0.07 -29.34
C THR A 335 33.82 1.33 -30.21
N SER A 336 33.05 1.37 -31.31
CA SER A 336 32.86 2.60 -32.08
C SER A 336 32.04 3.65 -31.33
N HIS A 337 31.31 3.26 -30.27
CA HIS A 337 30.61 4.18 -29.37
C HIS A 337 31.47 4.66 -28.20
N LEU A 338 32.74 4.23 -28.11
CA LEU A 338 33.68 4.80 -27.15
C LEU A 338 34.32 6.11 -27.63
N GLU A 339 34.30 6.37 -28.94
CA GLU A 339 34.83 7.58 -29.57
C GLU A 339 33.88 8.77 -29.42
N ASP A 340 34.31 9.96 -29.84
CA ASP A 340 33.41 11.10 -29.98
C ASP A 340 32.55 10.95 -31.25
N ASN A 341 31.27 10.67 -31.06
CA ASN A 341 30.31 10.40 -32.13
C ASN A 341 29.08 11.32 -32.08
N GLU A 342 29.13 12.39 -31.29
CA GLU A 342 28.02 13.35 -31.08
C GLU A 342 26.72 12.73 -30.51
N ILE A 343 26.76 11.50 -29.98
CA ILE A 343 25.62 10.87 -29.33
C ILE A 343 25.77 11.06 -27.81
N ALA A 344 24.77 11.69 -27.18
CA ALA A 344 24.82 11.90 -25.74
C ALA A 344 24.70 10.57 -24.96
N ASN A 345 25.58 10.35 -23.97
CA ASN A 345 25.57 9.26 -22.98
C ASN A 345 25.79 7.82 -23.49
N ASP A 346 25.96 7.60 -24.79
CA ASP A 346 26.20 6.26 -25.33
C ASP A 346 27.59 5.71 -24.94
N GLN A 347 28.59 6.59 -24.85
CA GLN A 347 29.93 6.25 -24.37
C GLN A 347 29.89 5.69 -22.96
N ASN A 348 29.24 6.39 -22.02
CA ASN A 348 29.16 5.93 -20.62
C ASN A 348 28.48 4.56 -20.53
N THR A 349 27.42 4.37 -21.32
CA THR A 349 26.70 3.09 -21.39
C THR A 349 27.57 2.00 -22.01
N ALA A 350 28.32 2.30 -23.08
CA ALA A 350 29.24 1.35 -23.70
C ALA A 350 30.39 0.96 -22.75
N ILE A 351 30.97 1.92 -22.02
CA ILE A 351 31.98 1.67 -20.98
C ILE A 351 31.41 0.72 -19.92
N GLU A 352 30.22 1.02 -19.40
CA GLU A 352 29.57 0.21 -18.38
C GLU A 352 29.37 -1.24 -18.87
N VAL A 353 28.67 -1.40 -19.98
CA VAL A 353 28.31 -2.70 -20.58
C VAL A 353 29.54 -3.52 -20.95
N LEU A 354 30.57 -2.91 -21.56
CA LEU A 354 31.82 -3.59 -21.88
C LEU A 354 32.60 -3.98 -20.62
N SER A 355 32.56 -3.17 -19.57
CA SER A 355 33.26 -3.50 -18.32
C SER A 355 32.60 -4.66 -17.56
N GLU A 356 31.29 -4.89 -17.74
CA GLU A 356 30.56 -6.02 -17.12
C GLU A 356 31.01 -7.39 -17.64
N LEU A 357 31.63 -7.44 -18.83
CA LEU A 357 32.24 -8.65 -19.39
C LEU A 357 33.55 -9.05 -18.70
N GLY A 358 34.04 -8.23 -17.77
CA GLY A 358 35.25 -8.52 -16.99
C GLY A 358 36.46 -8.84 -17.87
N PRO A 359 37.35 -9.77 -17.46
CA PRO A 359 38.56 -10.09 -18.21
C PRO A 359 38.32 -10.60 -19.63
N ARG A 360 37.10 -11.10 -19.93
CA ARG A 360 36.74 -11.63 -21.25
C ARG A 360 36.73 -10.56 -22.33
N VAL A 361 36.52 -9.29 -21.95
CA VAL A 361 36.47 -8.18 -22.90
C VAL A 361 37.85 -7.75 -23.38
N LEU A 362 38.90 -7.97 -22.58
CA LEU A 362 40.22 -7.40 -22.87
C LEU A 362 40.84 -7.92 -24.18
N PRO A 363 40.81 -9.24 -24.49
CA PRO A 363 41.30 -9.73 -25.78
C PRO A 363 40.49 -9.20 -26.96
N LEU A 364 39.19 -8.90 -26.77
CA LEU A 364 38.32 -8.36 -27.81
C LEU A 364 38.58 -6.86 -28.06
N LEU A 365 39.05 -6.13 -27.04
CA LEU A 365 39.37 -4.69 -27.15
C LEU A 365 40.81 -4.43 -27.60
N GLU A 366 41.72 -5.40 -27.47
CA GLU A 366 43.13 -5.27 -27.84
C GLU A 366 43.36 -4.70 -29.26
N PRO A 367 42.64 -5.14 -30.32
CA PRO A 367 42.81 -4.59 -31.66
C PRO A 367 42.52 -3.08 -31.76
N TYR A 368 41.64 -2.55 -30.90
CA TYR A 368 41.16 -1.16 -30.97
C TYR A 368 42.01 -0.18 -30.16
N MET A 369 42.87 -0.66 -29.25
CA MET A 369 43.65 0.21 -28.35
C MET A 369 44.49 1.27 -29.07
N LYS A 370 44.89 1.00 -30.32
CA LYS A 370 45.73 1.90 -31.13
C LYS A 370 44.95 2.69 -32.18
N THR A 371 43.71 2.30 -32.48
CA THR A 371 42.93 2.88 -33.58
C THR A 371 41.94 3.93 -33.11
N LEU A 372 41.54 3.88 -31.84
CA LEU A 372 40.58 4.84 -31.28
C LEU A 372 41.18 6.25 -31.13
N ASP A 373 40.31 7.25 -31.18
CA ASP A 373 40.64 8.64 -30.86
C ASP A 373 41.12 8.84 -29.39
N LEU A 374 41.33 10.08 -28.97
CA LEU A 374 41.77 10.35 -27.59
C LEU A 374 40.71 9.95 -26.56
N GLN A 375 39.44 10.18 -26.88
CA GLN A 375 38.30 9.91 -26.02
C GLN A 375 38.08 8.39 -25.86
N GLY A 376 38.08 7.64 -26.96
CA GLY A 376 37.96 6.18 -26.97
C GLY A 376 39.12 5.50 -26.25
N ARG A 377 40.36 6.01 -26.39
CA ARG A 377 41.50 5.50 -25.60
C ARG A 377 41.36 5.75 -24.11
N TYR A 378 40.85 6.91 -23.70
CA TYR A 378 40.55 7.19 -22.30
C TYR A 378 39.50 6.21 -21.75
N SER A 379 38.43 5.98 -22.51
CA SER A 379 37.35 5.05 -22.18
C SER A 379 37.81 3.60 -22.10
N LEU A 380 38.66 3.14 -23.03
CA LEU A 380 39.32 1.84 -22.92
C LEU A 380 40.21 1.73 -21.67
N GLY A 381 40.93 2.80 -21.32
CA GLY A 381 41.70 2.86 -20.07
C GLY A 381 40.81 2.71 -18.83
N HIS A 382 39.62 3.32 -18.84
CA HIS A 382 38.63 3.19 -17.77
C HIS A 382 38.08 1.75 -17.68
N ILE A 383 37.72 1.14 -18.81
CA ILE A 383 37.26 -0.25 -18.87
C ILE A 383 38.35 -1.18 -18.31
N THR A 384 39.58 -1.05 -18.81
CA THR A 384 40.73 -1.88 -18.41
C THR A 384 40.99 -1.75 -16.90
N THR A 385 41.02 -0.52 -16.38
CA THR A 385 41.23 -0.26 -14.95
C THR A 385 40.11 -0.85 -14.10
N SER A 386 38.86 -0.77 -14.57
CA SER A 386 37.69 -1.31 -13.86
C SER A 386 37.73 -2.84 -13.80
N VAL A 387 38.04 -3.48 -14.93
CA VAL A 387 38.19 -4.94 -15.02
C VAL A 387 39.33 -5.45 -14.15
N GLN A 388 40.50 -4.80 -14.21
CA GLN A 388 41.71 -5.21 -13.48
C GLN A 388 41.67 -4.92 -11.97
N ARG A 389 40.66 -4.18 -11.47
CA ARG A 389 40.48 -3.90 -10.03
C ARG A 389 40.20 -5.17 -9.20
N TYR A 390 39.76 -6.22 -9.86
CA TYR A 390 39.39 -7.52 -9.28
C TYR A 390 40.16 -8.63 -10.00
N ASP A 391 40.60 -9.64 -9.26
CA ASP A 391 41.32 -10.78 -9.83
C ASP A 391 40.40 -11.70 -10.67
N VAL A 392 41.02 -12.54 -11.49
CA VAL A 392 40.32 -13.47 -12.39
C VAL A 392 39.44 -14.46 -11.62
N GLU A 393 39.86 -14.90 -10.42
CA GLU A 393 39.09 -15.85 -9.61
C GLU A 393 37.76 -15.24 -9.14
N THR A 394 37.78 -13.97 -8.74
CA THR A 394 36.59 -13.20 -8.36
C THR A 394 35.60 -13.08 -9.53
N TRP A 395 36.11 -12.82 -10.74
CA TRP A 395 35.29 -12.78 -11.95
C TRP A 395 34.74 -14.16 -12.35
N GLU A 396 35.55 -15.21 -12.26
CA GLU A 396 35.12 -16.60 -12.47
C GLU A 396 33.98 -16.98 -11.54
N HIS A 397 34.05 -16.54 -10.28
CA HIS A 397 32.96 -16.75 -9.34
C HIS A 397 31.68 -16.05 -9.81
N TRP A 398 31.76 -14.79 -10.24
CA TRP A 398 30.61 -14.06 -10.79
C TRP A 398 29.99 -14.80 -11.97
N TYR A 399 30.78 -15.28 -12.93
CA TYR A 399 30.26 -15.99 -14.11
C TYR A 399 29.52 -17.29 -13.75
N ARG A 400 29.97 -17.99 -12.70
CA ARG A 400 29.38 -19.25 -12.22
C ARG A 400 28.10 -19.06 -11.40
N LEU A 401 27.78 -17.84 -10.96
CA LEU A 401 26.54 -17.60 -10.24
C LEU A 401 25.33 -17.99 -11.11
N PRO A 402 24.31 -18.64 -10.53
CA PRO A 402 23.02 -18.79 -11.19
C PRO A 402 22.45 -17.43 -11.63
N GLU A 403 21.77 -17.37 -12.77
CA GLU A 403 21.18 -16.12 -13.27
C GLU A 403 20.22 -15.48 -12.28
N GLU A 404 19.51 -16.29 -11.47
CA GLU A 404 18.63 -15.83 -10.39
C GLU A 404 19.39 -15.05 -9.31
N GLN A 405 20.64 -15.44 -9.00
CA GLN A 405 21.49 -14.72 -8.05
C GLN A 405 22.08 -13.46 -8.69
N LYS A 406 22.54 -13.55 -9.94
CA LYS A 406 23.02 -12.36 -10.68
C LYS A 406 21.95 -11.29 -10.80
N ALA A 407 20.69 -11.69 -10.99
CA ALA A 407 19.55 -10.78 -11.07
C ALA A 407 19.38 -9.91 -9.82
N GLN A 408 19.76 -10.39 -8.63
CA GLN A 408 19.68 -9.63 -7.38
C GLN A 408 20.63 -8.42 -7.36
N TYR A 409 21.75 -8.50 -8.09
CA TYR A 409 22.76 -7.44 -8.17
C TYR A 409 22.57 -6.51 -9.37
N ARG A 410 21.79 -6.94 -10.39
CA ARG A 410 21.54 -6.15 -11.62
C ARG A 410 20.82 -4.83 -11.38
N ASP A 411 19.95 -4.75 -10.37
CA ASP A 411 19.11 -3.56 -10.13
C ASP A 411 19.87 -2.36 -9.51
N TYR A 412 21.08 -2.57 -8.96
CA TYR A 412 21.84 -1.51 -8.29
C TYR A 412 23.11 -1.13 -9.06
N TRP A 413 24.05 -2.08 -9.26
CA TRP A 413 25.34 -1.82 -9.94
C TRP A 413 25.89 -3.04 -10.71
N GLY A 414 25.05 -4.03 -11.01
CA GLY A 414 25.45 -5.23 -11.74
C GLY A 414 26.58 -6.00 -11.06
N PRO A 415 27.59 -6.51 -11.79
CA PRO A 415 28.70 -7.25 -11.19
C PRO A 415 29.47 -6.45 -10.13
N TRP A 416 29.51 -5.12 -10.23
CA TRP A 416 30.37 -4.30 -9.37
C TRP A 416 29.99 -4.33 -7.90
N GLU A 417 28.69 -4.41 -7.58
CA GLU A 417 28.23 -4.54 -6.19
C GLU A 417 28.65 -5.89 -5.61
N TYR A 418 28.47 -6.96 -6.39
CA TYR A 418 28.90 -8.31 -6.01
C TYR A 418 30.41 -8.37 -5.76
N LEU A 419 31.20 -7.91 -6.75
CA LEU A 419 32.66 -7.94 -6.69
C LEU A 419 33.19 -7.08 -5.53
N ARG A 420 32.56 -5.94 -5.24
CA ARG A 420 32.87 -5.11 -4.06
C ARG A 420 32.56 -5.86 -2.77
N GLY A 421 31.40 -6.50 -2.68
CA GLY A 421 30.99 -7.30 -1.54
C GLY A 421 31.97 -8.43 -1.22
N ILE A 422 32.45 -9.16 -2.23
CA ILE A 422 33.52 -10.17 -2.05
C ILE A 422 34.79 -9.52 -1.54
N LYS A 423 35.26 -8.44 -2.17
CA LYS A 423 36.53 -7.80 -1.84
C LYS A 423 36.55 -7.25 -0.41
N GLU A 424 35.41 -6.77 0.07
CA GLU A 424 35.23 -6.21 1.41
C GLU A 424 34.85 -7.28 2.46
N ALA A 425 34.45 -8.48 2.03
CA ALA A 425 34.07 -9.55 2.93
C ALA A 425 35.28 -10.07 3.75
N PRO A 426 35.12 -10.28 5.07
CA PRO A 426 36.09 -10.99 5.88
C PRO A 426 36.51 -12.34 5.25
N ARG A 427 37.82 -12.66 5.27
CA ARG A 427 38.39 -13.86 4.63
C ARG A 427 37.64 -15.18 4.93
N TYR A 428 37.12 -15.34 6.14
CA TYR A 428 36.40 -16.57 6.53
C TYR A 428 35.09 -16.78 5.77
N LEU A 429 34.41 -15.72 5.33
CA LEU A 429 33.22 -15.82 4.47
C LEU A 429 33.58 -16.23 3.04
N LEU A 430 34.74 -15.78 2.55
CA LEU A 430 35.26 -16.20 1.25
C LEU A 430 35.59 -17.69 1.22
N ASP A 431 36.15 -18.21 2.31
CA ASP A 431 36.42 -19.64 2.46
C ASP A 431 35.13 -20.46 2.48
N GLN A 432 34.07 -19.96 3.11
CA GLN A 432 32.75 -20.62 3.12
C GLN A 432 32.10 -20.64 1.73
N VAL A 433 32.12 -19.52 1.00
CA VAL A 433 31.63 -19.42 -0.38
C VAL A 433 32.40 -20.36 -1.32
N ARG A 434 33.73 -20.46 -1.15
CA ARG A 434 34.56 -21.43 -1.90
C ARG A 434 34.16 -22.88 -1.61
N LEU A 435 33.88 -23.22 -0.35
CA LEU A 435 33.44 -24.57 0.04
C LEU A 435 32.07 -24.91 -0.55
N GLU A 436 31.11 -23.97 -0.52
CA GLU A 436 29.78 -24.16 -1.09
C GLU A 436 29.82 -24.32 -2.63
N THR A 437 30.65 -23.53 -3.31
CA THR A 437 30.84 -23.63 -4.77
C THR A 437 31.44 -24.97 -5.18
N ASN A 438 32.45 -25.45 -4.43
CA ASN A 438 33.06 -26.75 -4.69
C ASN A 438 32.09 -27.92 -4.42
N ALA A 439 31.19 -27.78 -3.44
CA ALA A 439 30.17 -28.78 -3.16
C ALA A 439 29.10 -28.85 -4.26
N ALA A 440 28.69 -27.71 -4.84
CA ALA A 440 27.71 -27.68 -5.93
C ALA A 440 28.24 -28.20 -7.27
N SER A 441 29.57 -28.21 -7.45
CA SER A 441 30.24 -28.75 -8.65
C SER A 441 30.47 -30.27 -8.63
N ARG A 442 30.14 -30.94 -7.52
CA ARG A 442 30.18 -32.40 -7.36
C ARG A 442 28.78 -32.97 -7.40
#